data_AF-A0A9X3MZM8-F1
#
_entry.id   AF-A0A9X3MZM8-F1
#
_cell.length_a   1.000
_cell.length_b   1.000
_cell.length_c   1.000
_cell.angle_alpha   90.00
_cell.angle_beta   90.00
_cell.angle_gamma   90.00
#
_symmetry.space_group_name_H-M   'P 1'
#
loop_
_entity.id
_entity.type
_entity.pdbx_description
1 polymer ?
#
loop_
_entity_poly.entity_id
_entity_poly.type
_entity_poly.pdbx_seq_one_letter_code
_entity_poly.pdbx_strand_id
1 'polypeptide(L)'
;MNRRRAILAAAAATLATAAFAPAAHAWTEFSFSSQSGTTALVEVDATAAHNRLEVVRGATLLAQSAGDTVSISDDLHAGDVANLYSGNALVATGTYDGLPKPTNVCIGHTAFSAARAQNATIFDAGAYRPVAGSVEWVAATWTADADAVVTLRRPLVAGDTVYVTTSVTDGTAEVRSSRGEPAIRCWYDPPTDGTPPPPPPPPPTQATIPPSELIPTNAQMLAMVKGSLSVSGSSLKSRTTRRLARSSSVALPFAFPEPGRVDLQLVAKHKVIGTGTKTSAINGKAIITVTLTSAGRKLLKRSKKLKVTVNGIFAASRTGAELSRASLSVTMKG
;
A
#
# COMPACT_ATOMS: atom_id res chain seq x y z
N MET A 1 29.44 64.98 40.83
CA MET A 1 28.61 64.78 39.62
C MET A 1 28.02 63.38 39.67
N ASN A 2 26.78 63.25 40.18
CA ASN A 2 26.11 61.98 40.42
C ASN A 2 25.34 61.52 39.17
N ARG A 3 25.79 60.44 38.53
CA ARG A 3 25.07 59.81 37.41
C ARG A 3 23.99 58.86 37.95
N ARG A 4 22.73 59.30 37.84
CA ARG A 4 21.53 58.46 38.01
C ARG A 4 21.43 57.48 36.84
N ARG A 5 21.50 56.17 37.11
CA ARG A 5 21.10 55.12 36.16
C ARG A 5 19.62 54.83 36.38
N ALA A 6 18.79 55.11 35.37
CA ALA A 6 17.40 54.70 35.32
C ALA A 6 17.34 53.22 34.90
N ILE A 7 16.68 52.40 35.72
CA ILE A 7 16.36 51.00 35.43
C ILE A 7 14.97 51.00 34.77
N LEU A 8 14.92 50.72 33.46
CA LEU A 8 13.68 50.45 32.75
C LEU A 8 13.18 49.05 33.11
N ALA A 9 11.99 48.96 33.67
CA ALA A 9 11.27 47.71 33.87
C ALA A 9 10.67 47.26 32.53
N ALA A 10 11.16 46.15 31.98
CA ALA A 10 10.56 45.48 30.85
C ALA A 10 9.30 44.71 31.32
N ALA A 11 8.13 45.17 30.88
CA ALA A 11 6.88 44.45 31.09
C ALA A 11 6.84 43.23 30.17
N ALA A 12 6.92 42.04 30.75
CA ALA A 12 6.71 40.77 30.05
C ALA A 12 5.21 40.59 29.78
N ALA A 13 4.80 40.79 28.53
CA ALA A 13 3.45 40.44 28.07
C ALA A 13 3.39 38.93 27.78
N THR A 14 2.80 38.17 28.69
CA THR A 14 2.43 36.76 28.50
C THR A 14 1.24 36.69 27.54
N LEU A 15 1.52 36.55 26.24
CA LEU A 15 0.54 36.18 25.24
C LEU A 15 0.07 34.74 25.52
N ALA A 16 -1.17 34.61 25.99
CA ALA A 16 -1.86 33.34 26.12
C ALA A 16 -1.99 32.70 24.73
N THR A 17 -1.19 31.67 24.47
CA THR A 17 -1.34 30.79 23.31
C THR A 17 -2.65 30.02 23.46
N ALA A 18 -3.68 30.48 22.74
CA ALA A 18 -4.87 29.69 22.51
C ALA A 18 -4.44 28.40 21.79
N ALA A 19 -4.42 27.28 22.51
CA ALA A 19 -4.20 25.97 21.96
C ALA A 19 -5.38 25.63 21.04
N PHE A 20 -5.24 25.95 19.75
CA PHE A 20 -6.16 25.46 18.73
C PHE A 20 -6.17 23.94 18.80
N ALA A 21 -7.34 23.36 19.00
CA ALA A 21 -7.53 21.92 18.92
C ALA A 21 -6.94 21.43 17.59
N PRO A 22 -6.16 20.32 17.57
CA PRO A 22 -5.60 19.80 16.33
C PRO A 22 -6.76 19.53 15.38
N ALA A 23 -6.83 20.33 14.32
CA ALA A 23 -7.76 20.10 13.23
C ALA A 23 -7.56 18.65 12.79
N ALA A 24 -8.65 17.89 12.65
CA ALA A 24 -8.59 16.51 12.21
C ALA A 24 -7.73 16.45 10.93
N HIS A 25 -6.56 15.83 11.03
CA HIS A 25 -5.58 15.83 9.95
C HIS A 25 -6.25 15.27 8.69
N ALA A 26 -6.36 16.13 7.68
CA ALA A 26 -6.72 15.73 6.34
C ALA A 26 -5.73 14.66 5.90
N TRP A 27 -6.25 13.58 5.31
CA TRP A 27 -5.41 12.56 4.72
C TRP A 27 -4.76 13.14 3.46
N THR A 28 -3.46 12.85 3.31
CA THR A 28 -2.61 13.29 2.19
C THR A 28 -1.77 12.11 1.74
N GLU A 29 -1.72 11.86 0.44
CA GLU A 29 -0.84 10.89 -0.21
C GLU A 29 0.12 11.62 -1.14
N PHE A 30 1.42 11.38 -0.99
CA PHE A 30 2.44 11.79 -1.96
C PHE A 30 2.82 10.58 -2.81
N SER A 31 2.83 10.72 -4.13
CA SER A 31 3.25 9.69 -5.07
C SER A 31 4.50 10.16 -5.80
N PHE A 32 5.63 9.52 -5.51
CA PHE A 32 6.90 9.70 -6.20
C PHE A 32 7.01 8.66 -7.31
N SER A 33 7.20 9.10 -8.55
CA SER A 33 7.36 8.21 -9.70
C SER A 33 8.61 8.58 -10.49
N SER A 34 9.52 7.63 -10.67
CA SER A 34 10.66 7.79 -11.57
C SER A 34 10.81 6.61 -12.51
N GLN A 35 11.26 6.89 -13.73
CA GLN A 35 11.74 5.88 -14.66
C GLN A 35 13.13 6.31 -15.10
N SER A 36 14.09 5.39 -15.04
CA SER A 36 15.49 5.68 -15.35
C SER A 36 15.66 6.39 -16.69
N GLY A 37 16.34 7.53 -16.69
CA GLY A 37 16.59 8.35 -17.87
C GLY A 37 15.40 9.18 -18.35
N THR A 38 14.37 9.38 -17.51
CA THR A 38 13.20 10.20 -17.82
C THR A 38 12.91 11.22 -16.73
N THR A 39 12.00 12.16 -16.99
CA THR A 39 11.51 13.13 -16.01
C THR A 39 10.82 12.42 -14.84
N ALA A 40 11.23 12.72 -13.61
CA ALA A 40 10.52 12.23 -12.45
C ALA A 40 9.25 13.07 -12.18
N LEU A 41 8.24 12.43 -11.61
CA LEU A 41 6.95 13.03 -11.29
C LEU A 41 6.68 12.88 -9.80
N VAL A 42 6.19 13.95 -9.19
CA VAL A 42 5.63 13.91 -7.84
C VAL A 42 4.20 14.40 -7.90
N GLU A 43 3.28 13.57 -7.43
CA GLU A 43 1.85 13.86 -7.36
C GLU A 43 1.39 13.88 -5.91
N VAL A 44 0.32 14.62 -5.64
CA VAL A 44 -0.32 14.65 -4.33
C VAL A 44 -1.83 14.42 -4.46
N ASP A 45 -2.36 13.50 -3.67
CA ASP A 45 -3.79 13.36 -3.44
C ASP A 45 -4.08 13.81 -1.99
N ALA A 46 -4.63 15.00 -1.84
CA ALA A 46 -4.90 15.62 -0.55
C ALA A 46 -6.37 16.01 -0.41
N THR A 47 -6.93 15.70 0.76
CA THR A 47 -8.29 16.17 1.11
C THR A 47 -8.33 17.64 1.54
N ALA A 48 -7.20 18.19 1.99
CA ALA A 48 -7.07 19.59 2.34
C ALA A 48 -6.88 20.45 1.08
N ALA A 49 -7.52 21.62 1.07
CA ALA A 49 -7.21 22.65 0.09
C ALA A 49 -5.73 23.03 0.21
N HIS A 50 -5.06 23.15 -0.93
CA HIS A 50 -3.68 23.55 -1.05
C HIS A 50 -3.53 24.40 -2.32
N ASN A 51 -2.43 25.12 -2.44
CA ASN A 51 -2.18 26.01 -3.57
C ASN A 51 -0.76 25.92 -4.11
N ARG A 52 0.08 25.08 -3.50
CA ARG A 52 1.48 24.91 -3.90
C ARG A 52 2.02 23.57 -3.45
N LEU A 53 2.63 22.85 -4.39
CA LEU A 53 3.45 21.66 -4.19
C LEU A 53 4.88 22.02 -4.57
N GLU A 54 5.84 21.77 -3.69
CA GLU A 54 7.27 21.95 -3.94
C GLU A 54 8.00 20.62 -3.76
N VAL A 55 9.05 20.38 -4.52
CA VAL A 55 10.01 19.30 -4.24
C VAL A 55 11.38 19.92 -4.02
N VAL A 56 12.01 19.58 -2.90
CA VAL A 56 13.31 20.11 -2.48
C VAL A 56 14.31 18.99 -2.25
N ARG A 57 15.59 19.28 -2.51
CA ARG A 57 16.74 18.42 -2.17
C ARG A 57 17.63 19.19 -1.21
N GLY A 58 17.60 18.82 0.07
CA GLY A 58 18.21 19.63 1.13
C GLY A 58 17.58 21.02 1.18
N ALA A 59 18.35 22.07 0.84
CA ALA A 59 17.88 23.45 0.79
C ALA A 59 17.53 23.94 -0.64
N THR A 60 17.75 23.12 -1.66
CA THR A 60 17.55 23.50 -3.06
C THR A 60 16.14 23.12 -3.52
N LEU A 61 15.38 24.09 -4.04
CA LEU A 61 14.12 23.83 -4.73
C LEU A 61 14.40 23.18 -6.09
N LEU A 62 13.94 21.94 -6.28
CA LEU A 62 14.06 21.23 -7.55
C LEU A 62 12.97 21.63 -8.53
N ALA A 63 11.72 21.66 -8.05
CA ALA A 63 10.55 21.99 -8.86
C ALA A 63 9.39 22.46 -7.98
N GLN A 64 8.45 23.19 -8.57
CA GLN A 64 7.23 23.64 -7.91
C GLN A 64 6.03 23.66 -8.87
N SER A 65 4.84 23.51 -8.32
CA SER A 65 3.57 23.57 -9.06
C SER A 65 2.48 24.20 -8.19
N ALA A 66 1.51 24.86 -8.82
CA ALA A 66 0.29 25.33 -8.15
C ALA A 66 -0.83 24.28 -8.12
N GLY A 67 -0.65 23.16 -8.84
CA GLY A 67 -1.59 22.04 -8.87
C GLY A 67 -1.06 20.81 -8.15
N ASP A 68 -1.68 19.67 -8.43
CA ASP A 68 -1.46 18.40 -7.73
C ASP A 68 -0.22 17.63 -8.22
N THR A 69 0.44 18.10 -9.28
CA THR A 69 1.56 17.41 -9.93
C THR A 69 2.71 18.36 -10.20
N VAL A 70 3.93 17.88 -9.98
CA VAL A 70 5.17 18.57 -10.33
C VAL A 70 6.12 17.61 -11.04
N SER A 71 6.75 18.10 -12.11
CA SER A 71 7.75 17.39 -12.89
C SER A 71 9.15 17.88 -12.54
N ILE A 72 10.07 16.95 -12.31
CA ILE A 72 11.48 17.20 -11.99
C ILE A 72 12.31 16.75 -13.18
N SER A 73 13.14 17.63 -13.73
CA SER A 73 13.98 17.34 -14.91
C SER A 73 15.13 16.36 -14.64
N ASP A 74 15.35 16.01 -13.37
CA ASP A 74 16.39 15.12 -12.86
C ASP A 74 15.74 13.89 -12.20
N ASP A 75 16.53 12.85 -11.96
CA ASP A 75 16.08 11.68 -11.20
C ASP A 75 15.78 12.04 -9.74
N LEU A 76 14.83 11.30 -9.15
CA LEU A 76 14.58 11.36 -7.71
C LEU A 76 15.71 10.68 -6.94
N HIS A 77 16.20 11.37 -5.91
CA HIS A 77 17.24 10.90 -5.02
C HIS A 77 16.69 10.66 -3.61
N ALA A 78 17.27 9.69 -2.90
CA ALA A 78 16.94 9.47 -1.49
C ALA A 78 17.16 10.78 -0.70
N GLY A 79 16.14 11.19 0.05
CA GLY A 79 16.12 12.46 0.80
C GLY A 79 15.46 13.63 0.06
N ASP A 80 14.97 13.45 -1.18
CA ASP A 80 14.10 14.43 -1.81
C ASP A 80 12.78 14.54 -1.04
N VAL A 81 12.33 15.76 -0.77
CA VAL A 81 11.14 16.04 0.07
C VAL A 81 10.09 16.79 -0.73
N ALA A 82 8.88 16.25 -0.79
CA ALA A 82 7.70 16.92 -1.29
C ALA A 82 7.04 17.72 -0.15
N ASN A 83 6.82 19.00 -0.35
CA ASN A 83 6.20 19.92 0.60
C ASN A 83 4.90 20.47 0.03
N LEU A 84 3.79 20.27 0.75
CA LEU A 84 2.47 20.77 0.37
C LEU A 84 2.11 21.99 1.20
N TYR A 85 1.71 23.09 0.55
CA TYR A 85 1.36 24.33 1.21
C TYR A 85 -0.08 24.77 0.95
N SER A 86 -0.66 25.45 1.94
CA SER A 86 -1.88 26.23 1.81
C SER A 86 -1.58 27.68 2.20
N GLY A 87 -1.42 28.55 1.20
CA GLY A 87 -0.82 29.87 1.40
C GLY A 87 0.67 29.72 1.72
N ASN A 88 1.10 30.30 2.84
CA ASN A 88 2.48 30.18 3.33
C ASN A 88 2.65 29.08 4.39
N ALA A 89 1.57 28.41 4.79
CA ALA A 89 1.61 27.37 5.80
C ALA A 89 1.96 26.01 5.16
N LEU A 90 2.98 25.34 5.68
CA LEU A 90 3.30 23.96 5.35
C LEU A 90 2.24 23.05 5.97
N VAL A 91 1.54 22.28 5.13
CA VAL A 91 0.41 21.43 5.53
C VAL A 91 0.82 19.97 5.67
N ALA A 92 1.66 19.48 4.76
CA ALA A 92 2.14 18.10 4.76
C ALA A 92 3.51 17.99 4.08
N THR A 93 4.24 16.95 4.45
CA THR A 93 5.53 16.61 3.86
C THR A 93 5.59 15.10 3.55
N GLY A 94 6.23 14.74 2.45
CA GLY A 94 6.56 13.36 2.12
C GLY A 94 8.04 13.27 1.74
N THR A 95 8.77 12.29 2.26
CA THR A 95 10.19 12.09 1.94
C THR A 95 10.34 10.85 1.07
N TYR A 96 11.03 10.99 -0.06
CA TYR A 96 11.41 9.86 -0.89
C TYR A 96 12.67 9.19 -0.31
N ASP A 97 12.58 7.90 -0.03
CA ASP A 97 13.65 7.11 0.60
C ASP A 97 14.63 6.49 -0.42
N GLY A 98 14.43 6.73 -1.72
CA GLY A 98 15.22 6.13 -2.80
C GLY A 98 14.76 4.74 -3.22
N LEU A 99 13.66 4.23 -2.65
CA LEU A 99 13.09 2.92 -2.89
C LEU A 99 11.66 3.05 -3.45
N PRO A 100 11.15 2.07 -4.21
CA PRO A 100 11.75 0.77 -4.51
C PRO A 100 12.88 0.84 -5.54
N LYS A 101 13.73 -0.18 -5.58
CA LYS A 101 14.84 -0.28 -6.55
C LYS A 101 14.88 -1.65 -7.23
N PRO A 102 14.33 -1.77 -8.46
CA PRO A 102 14.48 -2.98 -9.27
C PRO A 102 15.95 -3.21 -9.67
N THR A 103 16.39 -4.46 -9.66
CA THR A 103 17.72 -4.92 -10.09
C THR A 103 17.60 -6.26 -10.82
N ASN A 104 18.65 -6.65 -11.56
CA ASN A 104 18.67 -7.88 -12.37
C ASN A 104 17.55 -7.91 -13.44
N VAL A 105 17.28 -6.76 -14.05
CA VAL A 105 16.23 -6.58 -15.07
C VAL A 105 16.75 -7.01 -16.45
N CYS A 106 16.85 -8.32 -16.64
CA CYS A 106 17.51 -8.92 -17.80
C CYS A 106 16.52 -9.44 -18.83
N ILE A 107 16.73 -9.10 -20.10
CA ILE A 107 16.03 -9.73 -21.24
C ILE A 107 16.24 -11.26 -21.17
N GLY A 108 15.15 -12.01 -21.30
CA GLY A 108 15.11 -13.47 -21.20
C GLY A 108 14.79 -14.00 -19.81
N HIS A 109 14.87 -13.18 -18.76
CA HIS A 109 14.53 -13.60 -17.40
C HIS A 109 13.04 -13.50 -17.12
N THR A 110 12.52 -14.42 -16.32
CA THR A 110 11.15 -14.40 -15.78
C THR A 110 11.09 -13.82 -14.36
N ALA A 111 12.22 -13.39 -13.80
CA ALA A 111 12.26 -12.80 -12.47
C ALA A 111 13.31 -11.69 -12.38
N PHE A 112 13.05 -10.74 -11.49
CA PHE A 112 13.98 -9.68 -11.11
C PHE A 112 13.88 -9.42 -9.60
N SER A 113 14.87 -8.74 -9.04
CA SER A 113 14.91 -8.42 -7.60
C SER A 113 14.46 -6.98 -7.37
N ALA A 114 13.84 -6.69 -6.23
CA ALA A 114 13.39 -5.35 -5.88
C ALA A 114 13.63 -5.08 -4.39
N ALA A 115 14.50 -4.11 -4.11
CA ALA A 115 14.67 -3.62 -2.74
C ALA A 115 13.54 -2.64 -2.38
N ARG A 116 13.02 -2.74 -1.15
CA ARG A 116 12.03 -1.82 -0.56
C ARG A 116 12.38 -1.52 0.90
N ALA A 117 11.86 -0.42 1.44
CA ALA A 117 11.97 -0.16 2.88
C ALA A 117 11.23 -1.26 3.68
N GLN A 118 11.75 -1.62 4.85
CA GLN A 118 11.20 -2.71 5.68
C GLN A 118 9.73 -2.48 6.06
N ASN A 119 9.36 -1.23 6.34
CA ASN A 119 8.00 -0.81 6.70
C ASN A 119 7.10 -0.50 5.48
N ALA A 120 7.64 -0.50 4.26
CA ALA A 120 6.86 -0.31 3.05
C ALA A 120 6.21 -1.62 2.59
N THR A 121 5.10 -1.54 1.85
CA THR A 121 4.48 -2.72 1.24
C THR A 121 4.47 -2.58 -0.27
N ILE A 122 4.87 -3.62 -1.00
CA ILE A 122 4.65 -3.67 -2.46
C ILE A 122 3.16 -3.94 -2.68
N PHE A 123 2.49 -3.02 -3.37
CA PHE A 123 1.07 -3.19 -3.70
C PHE A 123 0.84 -3.41 -5.20
N ASP A 124 1.84 -3.10 -6.04
CA ASP A 124 1.85 -3.42 -7.47
C ASP A 124 3.30 -3.62 -7.95
N ALA A 125 3.49 -4.56 -8.87
CA ALA A 125 4.76 -4.82 -9.54
C ALA A 125 4.51 -5.64 -10.80
N GLY A 126 5.33 -5.42 -11.83
CA GLY A 126 5.22 -6.14 -13.08
C GLY A 126 6.17 -5.65 -14.14
N ALA A 127 5.82 -5.91 -15.39
CA ALA A 127 6.46 -5.27 -16.53
C ALA A 127 5.40 -4.73 -17.47
N TYR A 128 5.75 -3.69 -18.23
CA TYR A 128 4.92 -3.20 -19.31
C TYR A 128 5.74 -2.90 -20.54
N ARG A 129 5.07 -2.88 -21.69
CA ARG A 129 5.66 -2.49 -22.96
C ARG A 129 4.72 -1.55 -23.71
N PRO A 130 5.18 -0.35 -24.08
CA PRO A 130 4.44 0.50 -25.01
C PRO A 130 4.32 -0.21 -26.36
N VAL A 131 3.10 -0.35 -26.86
CA VAL A 131 2.80 -0.82 -28.22
C VAL A 131 1.96 0.26 -28.92
N ALA A 132 1.82 0.21 -30.24
CA ALA A 132 1.14 1.26 -31.00
C ALA A 132 -0.29 1.53 -30.45
N GLY A 133 -0.45 2.66 -29.76
CA GLY A 133 -1.72 3.10 -29.17
C GLY A 133 -2.15 2.37 -27.88
N SER A 134 -1.29 1.54 -27.26
CA SER A 134 -1.64 0.82 -26.02
C SER A 134 -0.42 0.46 -25.16
N VAL A 135 -0.67 -0.13 -23.99
CA VAL A 135 0.34 -0.65 -23.08
C VAL A 135 0.03 -2.12 -22.83
N GLU A 136 0.97 -3.00 -23.18
CA GLU A 136 0.89 -4.43 -22.85
C GLU A 136 1.44 -4.63 -21.44
N TRP A 137 0.64 -5.21 -20.54
CA TRP A 137 1.04 -5.48 -19.16
C TRP A 137 1.40 -6.95 -18.95
N VAL A 138 2.47 -7.19 -18.20
CA VAL A 138 2.91 -8.51 -17.75
C VAL A 138 2.65 -8.64 -16.26
N ALA A 139 1.65 -9.46 -15.91
CA ALA A 139 1.34 -9.73 -14.51
C ALA A 139 2.51 -10.42 -13.80
N ALA A 140 2.63 -10.14 -12.51
CA ALA A 140 3.66 -10.70 -11.65
C ALA A 140 3.11 -11.20 -10.31
N THR A 141 3.95 -11.93 -9.60
CA THR A 141 3.83 -12.25 -8.18
C THR A 141 5.12 -11.88 -7.48
N TRP A 142 5.11 -11.64 -6.17
CA TRP A 142 6.31 -11.25 -5.43
C TRP A 142 6.35 -11.82 -4.03
N THR A 143 7.57 -11.98 -3.51
CA THR A 143 7.77 -12.32 -2.08
C THR A 143 7.50 -11.12 -1.19
N ALA A 144 7.21 -11.38 0.09
CA ALA A 144 6.87 -10.35 1.05
C ALA A 144 8.10 -9.72 1.72
N ASP A 145 9.32 -10.12 1.39
CA ASP A 145 10.55 -9.67 2.04
C ASP A 145 10.97 -8.25 1.60
N ALA A 146 11.94 -7.65 2.29
CA ALA A 146 12.48 -6.33 1.94
C ALA A 146 13.30 -6.38 0.63
N ASP A 147 13.94 -7.52 0.36
CA ASP A 147 14.55 -7.85 -0.92
C ASP A 147 13.60 -8.78 -1.68
N ALA A 148 12.53 -8.20 -2.22
CA ALA A 148 11.49 -8.97 -2.87
C ALA A 148 11.99 -9.56 -4.19
N VAL A 149 11.62 -10.82 -4.48
CA VAL A 149 11.78 -11.41 -5.80
C VAL A 149 10.45 -11.27 -6.53
N VAL A 150 10.46 -10.57 -7.66
CA VAL A 150 9.29 -10.39 -8.53
C VAL A 150 9.36 -11.41 -9.66
N THR A 151 8.38 -12.30 -9.75
CA THR A 151 8.26 -13.33 -10.79
C THR A 151 7.16 -12.96 -11.78
N LEU A 152 7.54 -12.81 -13.04
CA LEU A 152 6.70 -12.45 -14.18
C LEU A 152 6.07 -13.68 -14.83
N ARG A 153 4.89 -13.51 -15.46
CA ARG A 153 4.24 -14.57 -16.23
C ARG A 153 4.94 -14.96 -17.53
N ARG A 154 5.78 -14.08 -18.08
CA ARG A 154 6.59 -14.36 -19.27
C ARG A 154 8.00 -13.79 -19.11
N PRO A 155 8.98 -14.30 -19.85
CA PRO A 155 10.30 -13.69 -19.92
C PRO A 155 10.22 -12.22 -20.37
N LEU A 156 11.12 -11.40 -19.85
CA LEU A 156 11.35 -10.04 -20.31
C LEU A 156 11.89 -10.05 -21.75
N VAL A 157 11.42 -9.12 -22.56
CA VAL A 157 11.90 -8.92 -23.94
C VAL A 157 12.38 -7.49 -24.14
N ALA A 158 13.09 -7.24 -25.22
CA ALA A 158 13.53 -5.90 -25.56
C ALA A 158 12.34 -4.93 -25.65
N GLY A 159 12.47 -3.77 -25.02
CA GLY A 159 11.42 -2.74 -24.93
C GLY A 159 10.45 -2.90 -23.75
N ASP A 160 10.54 -3.98 -22.97
CA ASP A 160 9.85 -4.05 -21.68
C ASP A 160 10.51 -3.09 -20.68
N THR A 161 9.69 -2.49 -19.81
CA THR A 161 10.09 -1.77 -18.59
C THR A 161 9.49 -2.50 -17.41
N VAL A 162 10.30 -2.94 -16.44
CA VAL A 162 9.76 -3.43 -15.17
C VAL A 162 9.40 -2.26 -14.28
N TYR A 163 8.41 -2.44 -13.43
CA TYR A 163 8.03 -1.45 -12.44
C TYR A 163 7.74 -2.11 -11.10
N VAL A 164 8.01 -1.38 -10.03
CA VAL A 164 7.63 -1.74 -8.66
C VAL A 164 7.05 -0.51 -8.00
N THR A 165 5.93 -0.69 -7.30
CA THR A 165 5.29 0.38 -6.54
C THR A 165 5.09 -0.03 -5.09
N THR A 166 5.60 0.78 -4.18
CA THR A 166 5.49 0.59 -2.74
C THR A 166 4.66 1.69 -2.09
N SER A 167 4.05 1.38 -0.95
CA SER A 167 3.39 2.35 -0.08
C SER A 167 3.91 2.21 1.35
N VAL A 168 4.17 3.35 1.99
CA VAL A 168 4.52 3.48 3.41
C VAL A 168 3.69 4.58 4.04
N THR A 169 3.21 4.38 5.26
CA THR A 169 2.56 5.45 6.03
C THR A 169 3.59 6.14 6.91
N ASP A 170 3.79 7.44 6.71
CA ASP A 170 4.67 8.29 7.51
C ASP A 170 3.85 9.37 8.22
N GLY A 171 3.63 9.18 9.53
CA GLY A 171 2.77 10.04 10.33
C GLY A 171 1.33 10.09 9.80
N THR A 172 0.94 11.23 9.25
CA THR A 172 -0.40 11.46 8.66
C THR A 172 -0.42 11.38 7.13
N ALA A 173 0.75 11.21 6.51
CA ALA A 173 0.87 11.08 5.07
C ALA A 173 1.05 9.61 4.65
N GLU A 174 0.49 9.24 3.50
CA GLU A 174 0.89 8.05 2.76
C GLU A 174 1.94 8.47 1.73
N VAL A 175 3.07 7.76 1.68
CA VAL A 175 4.10 7.95 0.66
C VAL A 175 4.08 6.72 -0.24
N ARG A 176 3.72 6.94 -1.50
CA ARG A 176 3.85 5.97 -2.57
C ARG A 176 5.08 6.27 -3.39
N SER A 177 5.79 5.22 -3.74
CA SER A 177 6.99 5.30 -4.55
C SER A 177 6.90 4.28 -5.66
N SER A 178 7.04 4.72 -6.91
CA SER A 178 7.05 3.89 -8.11
C SER A 178 8.38 4.07 -8.83
N ARG A 179 9.02 2.95 -9.18
CA ARG A 179 10.24 2.99 -9.97
C ARG A 179 10.18 2.04 -11.16
N GLY A 180 10.43 2.59 -12.35
CA GLY A 180 10.54 1.87 -13.61
C GLY A 180 12.00 1.69 -14.05
N GLU A 181 12.36 0.49 -14.49
CA GLU A 181 13.69 0.19 -15.05
C GLU A 181 13.55 -0.58 -16.37
N PRO A 182 14.19 -0.13 -17.48
CA PRO A 182 14.11 -0.82 -18.76
C PRO A 182 14.82 -2.18 -18.70
N ALA A 183 14.26 -3.19 -19.37
CA ALA A 183 14.92 -4.46 -19.53
C ALA A 183 16.13 -4.33 -20.46
N ILE A 184 17.30 -4.71 -19.96
CA ILE A 184 18.56 -4.62 -20.68
C ILE A 184 19.07 -6.02 -21.04
N ARG A 185 19.99 -6.09 -22.02
CA ARG A 185 20.78 -7.29 -22.23
C ARG A 185 21.78 -7.39 -21.08
N CYS A 186 21.58 -8.36 -20.20
CA CYS A 186 22.58 -8.73 -19.24
C CYS A 186 23.61 -9.62 -19.93
N TRP A 187 24.89 -9.26 -19.81
CA TRP A 187 25.97 -10.17 -20.15
C TRP A 187 26.04 -11.21 -19.04
N TYR A 188 25.79 -12.46 -19.40
CA TYR A 188 26.37 -13.55 -18.64
C TYR A 188 27.84 -13.55 -19.04
N ASP A 189 28.77 -13.39 -18.10
CA ASP A 189 30.10 -13.92 -18.34
C ASP A 189 29.91 -15.44 -18.42
N PRO A 190 30.03 -16.08 -19.61
CA PRO A 190 30.21 -17.52 -19.61
C PRO A 190 31.46 -17.77 -18.75
N PRO A 191 31.46 -18.75 -17.82
CA PRO A 191 32.65 -19.03 -17.03
C PRO A 191 33.85 -19.18 -17.98
N THR A 192 34.80 -18.25 -17.88
CA THR A 192 35.88 -18.06 -18.84
C THR A 192 37.01 -19.07 -18.70
N ASP A 193 36.91 -19.99 -17.75
CA ASP A 193 37.86 -21.08 -17.61
C ASP A 193 37.36 -22.26 -18.43
N GLY A 194 38.00 -22.50 -19.58
CA GLY A 194 37.84 -23.69 -20.43
C GLY A 194 38.25 -25.01 -19.76
N THR A 195 38.05 -25.15 -18.45
CA THR A 195 38.04 -26.44 -17.79
C THR A 195 36.69 -27.09 -18.07
N PRO A 196 36.63 -28.28 -18.70
CA PRO A 196 35.39 -29.03 -18.74
C PRO A 196 34.87 -29.20 -17.31
N PRO A 197 33.57 -29.01 -17.07
CA PRO A 197 33.02 -29.16 -15.73
C PRO A 197 33.41 -30.53 -15.20
N PRO A 198 33.94 -30.64 -13.96
CA PRO A 198 34.14 -31.94 -13.35
C PRO A 198 32.81 -32.71 -13.42
N PRO A 199 32.83 -34.03 -13.66
CA PRO A 199 31.61 -34.83 -13.65
C PRO A 199 30.86 -34.50 -12.36
N PRO A 200 29.54 -34.20 -12.45
CA PRO A 200 28.78 -33.76 -11.30
C PRO A 200 29.03 -34.76 -10.17
N PRO A 201 29.40 -34.29 -8.96
CA PRO A 201 29.43 -35.18 -7.81
C PRO A 201 28.07 -35.88 -7.75
N PRO A 202 28.02 -37.19 -7.41
CA PRO A 202 26.74 -37.86 -7.23
C PRO A 202 25.90 -36.96 -6.34
N PRO A 203 24.68 -36.58 -6.79
CA PRO A 203 23.88 -35.64 -6.02
C PRO A 203 23.86 -36.17 -4.60
N PRO A 204 24.13 -35.34 -3.57
CA PRO A 204 23.79 -35.74 -2.22
C PRO A 204 22.37 -36.25 -2.32
N THR A 205 22.10 -37.44 -1.79
CA THR A 205 20.76 -38.01 -1.71
C THR A 205 19.93 -37.02 -0.89
N GLN A 206 19.48 -35.95 -1.54
CA GLN A 206 18.53 -35.01 -1.03
C GLN A 206 17.31 -35.88 -0.90
N ALA A 207 16.92 -36.12 0.36
CA ALA A 207 15.58 -36.56 0.64
C ALA A 207 14.67 -35.70 -0.22
N THR A 208 13.99 -36.33 -1.18
CA THR A 208 12.97 -35.68 -1.99
C THR A 208 11.96 -35.14 -0.99
N ILE A 209 12.06 -33.86 -0.64
CA ILE A 209 11.01 -33.23 0.14
C ILE A 209 9.82 -33.23 -0.81
N PRO A 210 8.76 -33.99 -0.50
CA PRO A 210 7.60 -34.05 -1.39
C PRO A 210 7.07 -32.62 -1.58
N PRO A 211 6.47 -32.28 -2.74
CA PRO A 211 5.98 -30.94 -3.08
C PRO A 211 4.72 -30.51 -2.27
N SER A 212 4.67 -30.89 -1.00
CA SER A 212 3.59 -30.66 -0.05
C SER A 212 3.80 -29.38 0.79
N GLU A 213 4.88 -28.63 0.58
CA GLU A 213 5.30 -27.51 1.47
C GLU A 213 4.82 -26.11 1.09
N LEU A 214 4.10 -25.92 -0.04
CA LEU A 214 3.54 -24.61 -0.41
C LEU A 214 2.07 -24.42 -0.04
N ILE A 215 1.42 -25.39 0.62
CA ILE A 215 0.04 -25.25 1.08
C ILE A 215 0.05 -24.46 2.39
N PRO A 216 -0.61 -23.29 2.47
CA PRO A 216 -0.67 -22.53 3.70
C PRO A 216 -1.26 -23.38 4.82
N THR A 217 -0.57 -23.43 5.95
CA THR A 217 -1.08 -24.07 7.16
C THR A 217 -2.39 -23.42 7.60
N ASN A 218 -3.24 -24.15 8.34
CA ASN A 218 -4.51 -23.59 8.84
C ASN A 218 -4.30 -22.32 9.70
N ALA A 219 -3.16 -22.24 10.41
CA ALA A 219 -2.78 -21.05 11.16
C ALA A 219 -2.45 -19.85 10.24
N GLN A 220 -1.70 -20.06 9.16
CA GLN A 220 -1.43 -19.03 8.16
C GLN A 220 -2.72 -18.57 7.47
N MET A 221 -3.59 -19.52 7.10
CA MET A 221 -4.91 -19.21 6.53
C MET A 221 -5.75 -18.34 7.47
N LEU A 222 -5.81 -18.71 8.74
CA LEU A 222 -6.53 -17.93 9.75
C LEU A 222 -5.94 -16.51 9.90
N ALA A 223 -4.61 -16.37 9.87
CA ALA A 223 -3.95 -15.07 9.94
C ALA A 223 -4.27 -14.20 8.72
N MET A 224 -4.22 -14.76 7.51
CA MET A 224 -4.57 -14.05 6.28
C MET A 224 -6.04 -13.62 6.26
N VAL A 225 -6.96 -14.50 6.68
CA VAL A 225 -8.40 -14.16 6.79
C VAL A 225 -8.61 -13.05 7.82
N LYS A 226 -7.93 -13.07 8.97
CA LYS A 226 -7.97 -11.97 9.96
C LYS A 226 -7.46 -10.66 9.37
N GLY A 227 -6.37 -10.71 8.59
CA GLY A 227 -5.84 -9.55 7.86
C GLY A 227 -6.88 -8.95 6.91
N SER A 228 -7.51 -9.78 6.08
CA SER A 228 -8.58 -9.34 5.18
C SER A 228 -9.79 -8.75 5.91
N LEU A 229 -10.18 -9.34 7.05
CA LEU A 229 -11.25 -8.78 7.88
C LEU A 229 -10.86 -7.44 8.50
N SER A 230 -9.58 -7.20 8.81
CA SER A 230 -9.08 -5.90 9.27
C SER A 230 -9.34 -4.80 8.25
N VAL A 231 -9.03 -5.06 6.97
CA VAL A 231 -9.29 -4.13 5.87
C VAL A 231 -10.79 -3.86 5.71
N SER A 232 -11.62 -4.91 5.74
CA SER A 232 -13.08 -4.79 5.77
C SER A 232 -13.57 -3.95 6.97
N GLY A 233 -13.01 -4.17 8.15
CA GLY A 233 -13.33 -3.45 9.38
C GLY A 233 -12.99 -1.96 9.30
N SER A 234 -11.82 -1.62 8.76
CA SER A 234 -11.40 -0.24 8.50
C SER A 234 -12.33 0.45 7.51
N SER A 235 -12.71 -0.22 6.42
CA SER A 235 -13.71 0.28 5.46
C SER A 235 -15.10 0.49 6.09
N LEU A 236 -15.48 -0.34 7.06
CA LEU A 236 -16.72 -0.16 7.81
C LEU A 236 -16.63 1.01 8.80
N LYS A 237 -15.48 1.18 9.46
CA LYS A 237 -15.21 2.25 10.44
C LYS A 237 -15.23 3.65 9.80
N SER A 238 -14.84 3.78 8.53
CA SER A 238 -14.89 5.06 7.80
C SER A 238 -16.33 5.49 7.44
N ARG A 239 -17.31 4.61 7.57
CA ARG A 239 -18.73 4.92 7.30
C ARG A 239 -19.46 5.30 8.59
N THR A 240 -20.40 6.23 8.49
CA THR A 240 -21.28 6.57 9.62
C THR A 240 -22.47 5.61 9.72
N THR A 241 -22.99 5.39 10.94
CA THR A 241 -24.18 4.53 11.14
C THR A 241 -25.39 5.05 10.36
N ARG A 242 -25.56 6.38 10.27
CA ARG A 242 -26.63 7.02 9.48
C ARG A 242 -26.50 6.75 7.99
N ARG A 243 -25.29 6.80 7.42
CA ARG A 243 -25.06 6.52 6.00
C ARG A 243 -25.37 5.06 5.69
N LEU A 244 -24.88 4.13 6.51
CA LEU A 244 -25.21 2.71 6.35
C LEU A 244 -26.70 2.42 6.52
N ALA A 245 -27.40 3.09 7.43
CA ALA A 245 -28.83 2.88 7.64
C ALA A 245 -29.69 3.25 6.42
N ARG A 246 -29.19 4.15 5.55
CA ARG A 246 -29.86 4.56 4.31
C ARG A 246 -29.58 3.59 3.15
N SER A 247 -28.51 2.81 3.22
CA SER A 247 -28.15 1.83 2.20
C SER A 247 -28.79 0.47 2.51
N SER A 248 -29.21 -0.25 1.47
CA SER A 248 -29.67 -1.64 1.60
C SER A 248 -28.51 -2.63 1.69
N SER A 249 -27.32 -2.25 1.22
CA SER A 249 -26.11 -3.07 1.20
C SER A 249 -24.85 -2.25 1.45
N VAL A 250 -23.76 -2.93 1.79
CA VAL A 250 -22.43 -2.36 1.99
C VAL A 250 -21.39 -3.19 1.24
N ALA A 251 -20.57 -2.52 0.42
CA ALA A 251 -19.42 -3.12 -0.26
C ALA A 251 -18.22 -3.15 0.70
N LEU A 252 -17.71 -4.35 1.00
CA LEU A 252 -16.55 -4.55 1.87
C LEU A 252 -15.40 -5.19 1.09
N PRO A 253 -14.19 -4.59 1.12
CA PRO A 253 -13.01 -5.18 0.48
C PRO A 253 -12.51 -6.39 1.29
N PHE A 254 -12.17 -7.46 0.59
CA PHE A 254 -11.62 -8.69 1.16
C PHE A 254 -10.58 -9.29 0.21
N ALA A 255 -9.42 -9.67 0.74
CA ALA A 255 -8.42 -10.39 -0.04
C ALA A 255 -8.58 -11.90 0.17
N PHE A 256 -8.83 -12.63 -0.91
CA PHE A 256 -8.89 -14.09 -0.94
C PHE A 256 -7.47 -14.66 -0.86
N PRO A 257 -7.12 -15.38 0.22
CA PRO A 257 -5.80 -16.01 0.34
C PRO A 257 -5.58 -17.11 -0.70
N GLU A 258 -6.64 -17.81 -1.06
CA GLU A 258 -6.68 -18.82 -2.12
C GLU A 258 -8.08 -18.86 -2.76
N PRO A 259 -8.26 -19.55 -3.91
CA PRO A 259 -9.58 -19.80 -4.47
C PRO A 259 -10.51 -20.44 -3.43
N GLY A 260 -11.72 -19.92 -3.28
CA GLY A 260 -12.61 -20.34 -2.23
C GLY A 260 -13.86 -19.48 -2.09
N ARG A 261 -14.62 -19.74 -1.05
CA ARG A 261 -15.83 -19.02 -0.66
C ARG A 261 -15.64 -18.36 0.69
N VAL A 262 -16.11 -17.13 0.81
CA VAL A 262 -16.20 -16.41 2.07
C VAL A 262 -17.65 -16.05 2.37
N ASP A 263 -18.07 -16.33 3.60
CA ASP A 263 -19.34 -15.88 4.17
C ASP A 263 -19.02 -14.84 5.25
N LEU A 264 -19.51 -13.61 5.05
CA LEU A 264 -19.40 -12.51 6.00
C LEU A 264 -20.73 -12.28 6.72
N GLN A 265 -20.66 -12.10 8.03
CA GLN A 265 -21.79 -11.66 8.85
C GLN A 265 -21.39 -10.43 9.67
N LEU A 266 -22.26 -9.42 9.67
CA LEU A 266 -22.16 -8.28 10.56
C LEU A 266 -23.09 -8.51 11.75
N VAL A 267 -22.54 -8.46 12.96
CA VAL A 267 -23.28 -8.67 14.20
C VAL A 267 -23.15 -7.45 15.09
N ALA A 268 -24.25 -6.96 15.63
CA ALA A 268 -24.26 -5.89 16.63
C ALA A 268 -25.33 -6.16 17.67
N LYS A 269 -25.00 -5.97 18.96
CA LYS A 269 -25.90 -6.28 20.09
C LYS A 269 -26.50 -7.70 19.99
N HIS A 270 -25.66 -8.69 19.68
CA HIS A 270 -26.06 -10.09 19.49
C HIS A 270 -27.08 -10.34 18.37
N LYS A 271 -27.27 -9.39 17.45
CA LYS A 271 -28.17 -9.54 16.28
C LYS A 271 -27.36 -9.45 14.99
N VAL A 272 -27.69 -10.32 14.03
CA VAL A 272 -27.16 -10.23 12.66
C VAL A 272 -27.80 -9.02 11.97
N ILE A 273 -26.97 -8.03 11.65
CA ILE A 273 -27.40 -6.80 10.99
C ILE A 273 -27.15 -6.81 9.48
N GLY A 274 -26.35 -7.76 8.98
CA GLY A 274 -26.18 -7.99 7.55
C GLY A 274 -25.36 -9.24 7.25
N THR A 275 -25.53 -9.77 6.04
CA THR A 275 -24.84 -10.97 5.56
C THR A 275 -24.41 -10.80 4.11
N GLY A 276 -23.26 -11.35 3.74
CA GLY A 276 -22.79 -11.37 2.36
C GLY A 276 -21.96 -12.62 2.10
N THR A 277 -22.02 -13.13 0.88
CA THR A 277 -21.25 -14.30 0.45
C THR A 277 -20.56 -13.98 -0.86
N LYS A 278 -19.34 -14.47 -1.03
CA LYS A 278 -18.65 -14.41 -2.33
C LYS A 278 -17.76 -15.62 -2.54
N THR A 279 -17.75 -16.13 -3.75
CA THR A 279 -16.80 -17.14 -4.23
C THR A 279 -15.84 -16.49 -5.19
N SER A 280 -14.56 -16.85 -5.11
CA SER A 280 -13.52 -16.44 -6.04
C SER A 280 -12.78 -17.67 -6.56
N ALA A 281 -12.59 -17.73 -7.88
CA ALA A 281 -11.78 -18.76 -8.52
C ALA A 281 -10.28 -18.42 -8.52
N ILE A 282 -9.94 -17.19 -8.16
CA ILE A 282 -8.57 -16.68 -8.08
C ILE A 282 -8.28 -16.15 -6.68
N ASN A 283 -7.02 -16.23 -6.26
CA ASN A 283 -6.52 -15.46 -5.12
C ASN A 283 -6.49 -13.96 -5.46
N GLY A 284 -6.63 -13.09 -4.46
CA GLY A 284 -6.54 -11.64 -4.64
C GLY A 284 -7.71 -10.83 -4.08
N LYS A 285 -7.70 -9.52 -4.34
CA LYS A 285 -8.66 -8.56 -3.78
C LYS A 285 -10.02 -8.69 -4.48
N ALA A 286 -11.10 -8.72 -3.70
CA ALA A 286 -12.46 -8.65 -4.21
C ALA A 286 -13.36 -7.81 -3.29
N ILE A 287 -14.46 -7.32 -3.85
CA ILE A 287 -15.51 -6.63 -3.12
C ILE A 287 -16.64 -7.63 -2.78
N ILE A 288 -16.95 -7.75 -1.50
CA ILE A 288 -18.08 -8.53 -0.99
C ILE A 288 -19.23 -7.57 -0.68
N THR A 289 -20.39 -7.81 -1.31
CA THR A 289 -21.60 -7.05 -1.00
C THR A 289 -22.33 -7.71 0.16
N VAL A 290 -22.39 -7.02 1.29
CA VAL A 290 -23.14 -7.45 2.48
C VAL A 290 -24.49 -6.75 2.48
N THR A 291 -25.56 -7.52 2.40
CA THR A 291 -26.93 -7.01 2.45
C THR A 291 -27.36 -6.78 3.89
N LEU A 292 -27.82 -5.58 4.21
CA LEU A 292 -28.25 -5.20 5.55
C LEU A 292 -29.71 -5.62 5.79
N THR A 293 -29.98 -6.22 6.94
CA THR A 293 -31.35 -6.59 7.34
C THR A 293 -32.18 -5.35 7.68
N SER A 294 -33.51 -5.42 7.58
CA SER A 294 -34.40 -4.32 7.98
C SER A 294 -34.21 -3.94 9.46
N ALA A 295 -34.08 -4.95 10.33
CA ALA A 295 -33.75 -4.78 11.74
C ALA A 295 -32.37 -4.13 11.95
N GLY A 296 -31.37 -4.54 11.17
CA GLY A 296 -30.03 -3.96 11.17
C GLY A 296 -30.03 -2.47 10.80
N ARG A 297 -30.74 -2.09 9.73
CA ARG A 297 -30.90 -0.67 9.33
C ARG A 297 -31.60 0.15 10.40
N LYS A 298 -32.65 -0.40 11.04
CA LYS A 298 -33.34 0.27 12.16
C LYS A 298 -32.42 0.47 13.36
N LEU A 299 -31.56 -0.50 13.67
CA LEU A 299 -30.56 -0.39 14.73
C LEU A 299 -29.50 0.67 14.41
N LEU A 300 -28.98 0.67 13.19
CA LEU A 300 -28.01 1.65 12.70
C LEU A 300 -28.58 3.07 12.76
N LYS A 301 -29.83 3.28 12.32
CA LYS A 301 -30.52 4.58 12.34
C LYS A 301 -30.65 5.17 13.75
N ARG A 302 -30.84 4.32 14.77
CA ARG A 302 -31.07 4.73 16.16
C ARG A 302 -29.79 4.94 16.97
N SER A 303 -28.63 4.48 16.48
CA SER A 303 -27.40 4.41 17.27
C SER A 303 -26.43 5.54 16.89
N LYS A 304 -26.08 6.40 17.85
CA LYS A 304 -25.01 7.42 17.71
C LYS A 304 -23.60 6.81 17.71
N LYS A 305 -23.43 5.61 18.26
CA LYS A 305 -22.20 4.83 18.29
C LYS A 305 -22.59 3.36 18.33
N LEU A 306 -21.98 2.54 17.49
CA LEU A 306 -22.33 1.12 17.42
C LEU A 306 -21.06 0.27 17.27
N LYS A 307 -20.86 -0.67 18.21
CA LYS A 307 -19.86 -1.73 18.06
C LYS A 307 -20.46 -2.81 17.16
N VAL A 308 -19.79 -3.04 16.03
CA VAL A 308 -20.15 -4.06 15.05
C VAL A 308 -19.01 -5.08 14.99
N THR A 309 -19.35 -6.36 15.11
CA THR A 309 -18.44 -7.48 14.92
C THR A 309 -18.64 -8.02 13.51
N VAL A 310 -17.55 -8.03 12.73
CA VAL A 310 -17.48 -8.67 11.41
C VAL A 310 -16.99 -10.09 11.62
N ASN A 311 -17.86 -11.07 11.40
CA ASN A 311 -17.51 -12.49 11.40
C ASN A 311 -17.27 -12.92 9.95
N GLY A 312 -16.16 -13.61 9.70
CA GLY A 312 -15.84 -14.21 8.42
C GLY A 312 -15.61 -15.72 8.56
N ILE A 313 -16.25 -16.49 7.70
CA ILE A 313 -16.00 -17.92 7.52
C ILE A 313 -15.45 -18.09 6.10
N PHE A 314 -14.24 -18.61 6.00
CA PHE A 314 -13.60 -18.89 4.72
C PHE A 314 -13.49 -20.40 4.50
N ALA A 315 -13.98 -20.84 3.35
CA ALA A 315 -13.92 -22.21 2.86
C ALA A 315 -13.05 -22.24 1.59
N ALA A 316 -11.84 -22.77 1.71
CA ALA A 316 -10.98 -22.94 0.55
C ALA A 316 -11.53 -23.99 -0.41
N SER A 317 -11.26 -23.82 -1.71
CA SER A 317 -11.67 -24.79 -2.73
C SER A 317 -10.78 -26.04 -2.78
N ARG A 318 -9.60 -26.03 -2.14
CA ARG A 318 -8.69 -27.18 -2.13
C ARG A 318 -9.30 -28.35 -1.34
N THR A 319 -9.09 -29.56 -1.83
CA THR A 319 -9.56 -30.79 -1.19
C THR A 319 -8.96 -30.92 0.22
N GLY A 320 -9.80 -31.25 1.21
CA GLY A 320 -9.37 -31.46 2.60
C GLY A 320 -9.11 -30.18 3.40
N ALA A 321 -9.41 -28.98 2.88
CA ALA A 321 -9.28 -27.75 3.66
C ALA A 321 -10.31 -27.64 4.79
N GLU A 322 -9.84 -27.18 5.95
CA GLU A 322 -10.72 -26.82 7.06
C GLU A 322 -11.27 -25.40 6.93
N LEU A 323 -12.46 -25.18 7.50
CA LEU A 323 -13.08 -23.85 7.55
C LEU A 323 -12.29 -22.92 8.47
N SER A 324 -11.80 -21.81 7.91
CA SER A 324 -11.12 -20.77 8.68
C SER A 324 -12.14 -19.76 9.19
N ARG A 325 -12.29 -19.65 10.52
CA ARG A 325 -13.25 -18.73 11.17
C ARG A 325 -12.52 -17.61 11.87
N ALA A 326 -12.84 -16.37 11.53
CA ALA A 326 -12.26 -15.20 12.16
C ALA A 326 -13.34 -14.16 12.49
N SER A 327 -13.07 -13.33 13.48
CA SER A 327 -13.97 -12.24 13.89
C SER A 327 -13.17 -10.99 14.24
N LEU A 328 -13.70 -9.83 13.88
CA LEU A 328 -13.12 -8.53 14.20
C LEU A 328 -14.21 -7.59 14.70
N SER A 329 -13.98 -6.89 15.81
CA SER A 329 -14.90 -5.87 16.30
C SER A 329 -14.41 -4.47 15.97
N VAL A 330 -15.28 -3.67 15.34
CA VAL A 330 -15.04 -2.25 15.05
C VAL A 330 -16.14 -1.39 15.65
N THR A 331 -15.79 -0.18 16.07
CA THR A 331 -16.77 0.78 16.60
C THR A 331 -17.00 1.89 15.59
N MET A 332 -18.24 1.98 15.11
CA MET A 332 -18.68 2.99 14.17
C MET A 332 -19.10 4.28 14.86
N LYS A 333 -18.84 5.42 14.20
CA LYS A 333 -19.33 6.75 14.59
C LYS A 333 -20.71 7.02 13.95
N GLY A 334 -21.55 7.78 14.65
CA GLY A 334 -22.92 8.12 14.23
C GLY A 334 -23.03 9.31 13.32
#